data_AF-A0AAN0JSP9-F1
#
_entry.id   AF-A0AAN0JSP9-F1
#
_cell.length_a   1.000
_cell.length_b   1.000
_cell.length_c   1.000
_cell.angle_alpha   90.00
_cell.angle_beta   90.00
_cell.angle_gamma   90.00
#
_symmetry.space_group_name_H-M   'P 1'
#
loop_
_entity.id
_entity.type
_entity.pdbx_description
1 polymer ?
#
loop_
_entity_poly.entity_id
_entity_poly.type
_entity_poly.pdbx_seq_one_letter_code
_entity_poly.pdbx_strand_id
1 'polypeptide(L)'
;MKMEIEQLQLLLTDKTGLLDQNESLRDIKREIPELQEQISLMSVDILNKTEENEKYRNMIRMSKPTSKSVFITCCDYHAMGRDEISFSEGEQLEIYEKEDSFWWKGRSLVSGDDGDVPSSCVYSMLESLQLLEFMLSVEE
;
A
#
# COMPACT_ATOMS: atom_id res chain seq x y z
N MET A 1 75.10 19.18 -9.70
CA MET A 1 75.12 17.91 -10.46
C MET A 1 74.38 16.76 -9.78
N LYS A 2 74.83 16.19 -8.64
CA LYS A 2 74.12 15.03 -8.03
C LYS A 2 72.69 15.35 -7.55
N MET A 3 72.51 16.47 -6.85
CA MET A 3 71.17 16.92 -6.44
C MET A 3 70.21 17.21 -7.60
N GLU A 4 70.72 17.71 -8.73
CA GLU A 4 69.88 18.02 -9.90
C GLU A 4 69.37 16.73 -10.57
N ILE A 5 70.18 15.66 -10.57
CA ILE A 5 69.78 14.35 -11.08
C ILE A 5 68.69 13.72 -10.22
N GLU A 6 68.81 13.81 -8.88
CA GLU A 6 67.82 13.28 -7.94
C GLU A 6 66.46 14.01 -8.06
N GLN A 7 66.47 15.35 -8.23
CA GLN A 7 65.24 16.12 -8.46
C GLN A 7 64.56 15.75 -9.79
N LEU A 8 65.34 15.50 -10.85
CA LEU A 8 64.79 15.06 -12.14
C LEU A 8 64.17 13.66 -12.07
N GLN A 9 64.76 12.73 -11.31
CA GLN A 9 64.21 11.39 -11.10
C GLN A 9 62.89 11.42 -10.33
N LEU A 10 62.79 12.25 -9.29
CA LEU A 10 61.55 12.44 -8.52
C LEU A 10 60.43 13.00 -9.42
N LEU A 11 60.73 14.02 -10.23
CA LEU A 11 59.78 14.61 -11.17
C LEU A 11 59.30 13.61 -12.24
N LEU A 12 60.19 12.73 -12.72
CA LEU A 12 59.84 11.71 -13.70
C LEU A 12 58.90 10.64 -13.11
N THR A 13 59.14 10.25 -11.85
CA THR A 13 58.33 9.28 -11.12
C THR A 13 56.93 9.83 -10.84
N ASP A 14 56.83 11.11 -10.45
CA ASP A 14 55.55 11.78 -10.22
C ASP A 14 54.74 11.93 -11.52
N LYS A 15 55.42 12.28 -12.63
CA LYS A 15 54.79 12.40 -13.95
C LYS A 15 54.27 11.07 -14.50
N THR A 16 54.95 9.96 -14.21
CA THR A 16 54.48 8.62 -14.61
C THR A 16 53.25 8.22 -13.81
N GLY A 17 53.24 8.45 -12.49
CA GLY A 17 52.04 8.23 -11.66
C GLY A 17 50.83 9.07 -12.09
N LEU A 18 51.03 10.33 -12.48
CA LEU A 18 49.98 11.19 -13.05
C LEU A 18 49.44 10.70 -14.40
N LEU A 19 50.27 10.03 -15.19
CA LEU A 19 49.90 9.43 -16.47
C LEU A 19 48.99 8.22 -16.25
N ASP A 20 49.36 7.34 -15.32
CA ASP A 20 48.58 6.16 -14.94
C ASP A 20 47.21 6.57 -14.35
N GLN A 21 47.18 7.60 -13.51
CA GLN A 21 45.94 8.16 -12.97
C GLN A 21 45.04 8.74 -14.07
N ASN A 22 45.60 9.39 -15.10
CA ASN A 22 44.83 9.92 -16.23
C ASN A 22 44.24 8.81 -17.12
N GLU A 23 44.94 7.70 -17.27
CA GLU A 23 44.43 6.53 -17.98
C GLU A 23 43.25 5.89 -17.22
N SER A 24 43.42 5.67 -15.91
CA SER A 24 42.35 5.21 -15.02
C SER A 24 41.13 6.14 -15.03
N LEU A 25 41.35 7.47 -14.97
CA LEU A 25 40.27 8.46 -15.04
C LEU A 25 39.51 8.40 -16.37
N ARG A 26 40.22 8.17 -17.49
CA ARG A 26 39.59 8.01 -18.81
C ARG A 26 38.73 6.76 -18.88
N ASP A 27 39.20 5.65 -18.32
CA ASP A 27 38.45 4.40 -18.30
C ASP A 27 37.19 4.53 -17.43
N ILE A 28 37.30 5.12 -16.24
CA ILE A 28 36.15 5.40 -15.38
C ILE A 28 35.14 6.32 -16.09
N LYS A 29 35.60 7.39 -16.75
CA LYS A 29 34.72 8.28 -17.52
C LYS A 29 34.00 7.58 -18.67
N ARG A 30 34.57 6.50 -19.22
CA ARG A 30 33.93 5.68 -20.25
C ARG A 30 32.86 4.75 -19.68
N GLU A 31 33.05 4.22 -18.47
CA GLU A 31 32.07 3.31 -17.83
C GLU A 31 30.87 4.04 -17.21
N ILE A 32 31.03 5.28 -16.72
CA ILE A 32 29.94 6.08 -16.13
C ILE A 32 28.66 6.09 -16.98
N PRO A 33 28.68 6.41 -18.30
CA PRO A 33 27.45 6.43 -19.10
C PRO A 33 26.79 5.05 -19.23
N GLU A 34 27.57 3.97 -19.30
CA GLU A 34 27.04 2.60 -19.38
C GLU A 34 26.33 2.21 -18.07
N LEU A 35 26.91 2.57 -16.93
CA LEU A 35 26.29 2.36 -15.62
C LEU A 35 25.05 3.24 -15.43
N GLN A 36 25.06 4.48 -15.90
CA GLN A 36 23.90 5.36 -15.87
C GLN A 36 22.73 4.80 -16.69
N GLU A 37 23.01 4.24 -17.87
CA GLU A 37 21.98 3.59 -18.69
C GLU A 37 21.40 2.34 -18.01
N GLN A 38 22.27 1.49 -17.44
CA GLN A 38 21.82 0.31 -16.69
C GLN A 38 20.95 0.69 -15.48
N ILE A 39 21.30 1.75 -14.76
CA ILE A 39 20.48 2.28 -13.66
C ILE A 39 19.13 2.79 -14.19
N SER A 40 19.10 3.43 -15.36
CA SER A 40 17.86 3.92 -15.98
C SER A 40 16.92 2.77 -16.32
N LEU A 41 17.42 1.74 -17.02
CA LEU A 41 16.65 0.54 -17.37
C LEU A 41 16.13 -0.19 -16.13
N MET A 42 16.98 -0.34 -15.12
CA MET A 42 16.61 -0.98 -13.86
C MET A 42 15.53 -0.21 -13.10
N SER A 43 15.56 1.13 -13.15
CA SER A 43 14.54 1.98 -12.52
C SER A 43 13.16 1.76 -13.15
N VAL A 44 13.09 1.64 -14.48
CA VAL A 44 11.85 1.34 -15.19
C VAL A 44 11.32 -0.05 -14.82
N ASP A 45 12.17 -1.07 -14.77
CA ASP A 45 11.78 -2.43 -14.41
C ASP A 45 11.28 -2.54 -12.96
N ILE A 46 11.94 -1.83 -12.03
CA ILE A 46 11.50 -1.77 -10.63
C ILE A 46 10.13 -1.11 -10.54
N LEU A 47 9.88 -0.04 -11.29
CA LEU A 47 8.60 0.65 -11.30
C LEU A 47 7.49 -0.24 -11.84
N ASN A 48 7.70 -0.89 -12.98
CA ASN A 48 6.74 -1.84 -13.57
C ASN A 48 6.42 -2.99 -12.60
N LYS A 49 7.43 -3.58 -11.94
CA LYS A 49 7.22 -4.60 -10.90
C LYS A 49 6.44 -4.06 -9.71
N THR A 50 6.63 -2.79 -9.35
CA THR A 50 5.90 -2.15 -8.25
C THR A 50 4.42 -1.97 -8.60
N GLU A 51 4.10 -1.51 -9.80
CA GLU A 51 2.72 -1.40 -10.31
C GLU A 51 2.03 -2.77 -10.42
N GLU A 52 2.74 -3.77 -10.93
CA GLU A 52 2.22 -5.15 -11.01
C GLU A 52 1.93 -5.71 -9.61
N ASN A 53 2.85 -5.50 -8.66
CA ASN A 53 2.68 -5.90 -7.26
C ASN A 53 1.52 -5.16 -6.58
N GLU A 54 1.29 -3.88 -6.89
CA GLU A 54 0.14 -3.13 -6.39
C GLU A 54 -1.18 -3.68 -6.93
N LYS A 55 -1.22 -3.99 -8.23
CA LYS A 55 -2.35 -4.67 -8.86
C LYS A 55 -2.64 -6.01 -8.19
N TYR A 56 -1.64 -6.85 -7.94
CA TYR A 56 -1.83 -8.12 -7.23
C TYR A 56 -2.28 -7.90 -5.79
N ARG A 57 -1.74 -6.90 -5.08
CA ARG A 57 -2.23 -6.56 -3.73
C ARG A 57 -3.70 -6.14 -3.72
N ASN A 58 -4.14 -5.39 -4.73
CA ASN A 58 -5.55 -5.03 -4.88
C ASN A 58 -6.40 -6.25 -5.21
N MET A 59 -5.97 -7.12 -6.14
CA MET A 59 -6.69 -8.37 -6.42
C MET A 59 -6.77 -9.28 -5.19
N ILE A 60 -5.72 -9.39 -4.37
CA ILE A 60 -5.72 -10.17 -3.13
C ILE A 60 -6.62 -9.52 -2.06
N ARG A 61 -6.70 -8.19 -2.01
CA ARG A 61 -7.69 -7.48 -1.17
C ARG A 61 -9.13 -7.79 -1.60
N MET A 62 -9.41 -7.70 -2.90
CA MET A 62 -10.75 -7.96 -3.45
C MET A 62 -11.14 -9.44 -3.44
N SER A 63 -10.17 -10.37 -3.41
CA SER A 63 -10.40 -11.82 -3.38
C SER A 63 -10.22 -12.43 -2.00
N LYS A 64 -9.93 -11.62 -0.97
CA LYS A 64 -10.02 -12.08 0.41
C LYS A 64 -11.46 -12.57 0.60
N PRO A 65 -11.70 -13.79 1.09
CA PRO A 65 -13.04 -14.19 1.47
C PRO A 65 -13.45 -13.22 2.56
N THR A 66 -14.25 -12.23 2.20
CA THR A 66 -14.93 -11.39 3.16
C THR A 66 -15.78 -12.39 3.91
N SER A 67 -15.44 -12.61 5.17
CA SER A 67 -16.31 -13.36 6.08
C SER A 67 -17.61 -12.58 6.07
N LYS A 68 -18.53 -12.97 5.18
CA LYS A 68 -19.85 -12.40 4.98
C LYS A 68 -20.48 -12.36 6.36
N SER A 69 -20.50 -11.17 6.95
CA SER A 69 -20.92 -10.99 8.33
C SER A 69 -22.32 -10.43 8.27
N VAL A 70 -23.25 -11.15 8.90
CA VAL A 70 -24.65 -10.74 8.98
C VAL A 70 -24.77 -9.75 10.12
N PHE A 71 -25.27 -8.57 9.79
CA PHE A 71 -25.60 -7.50 10.72
C PHE A 71 -27.12 -7.34 10.79
N ILE A 72 -27.60 -6.77 11.89
CA ILE A 72 -29.00 -6.42 12.10
C ILE A 72 -29.09 -4.89 12.16
N THR A 73 -30.08 -4.31 11.49
CA THR A 73 -30.34 -2.87 11.52
C THR A 73 -30.99 -2.46 12.83
N CYS A 74 -30.60 -1.31 13.40
CA CYS A 74 -31.16 -0.78 14.64
C CYS A 74 -32.20 0.34 14.44
N CYS A 75 -32.38 0.79 13.20
CA CYS A 75 -33.38 1.79 12.84
C CYS A 75 -33.73 1.69 11.35
N ASP A 76 -34.87 2.29 10.98
CA ASP A 76 -35.23 2.50 9.59
C ASP A 76 -34.25 3.47 8.92
N TYR A 77 -33.92 3.19 7.66
CA TYR A 77 -33.07 4.07 6.86
C TYR A 77 -33.59 4.18 5.43
N HIS A 78 -33.63 5.42 4.92
CA HIS A 78 -34.01 5.73 3.55
C HIS A 78 -32.82 6.29 2.80
N ALA A 79 -32.48 5.64 1.69
CA ALA A 79 -31.38 6.05 0.82
C ALA A 79 -31.59 7.49 0.31
N MET A 80 -30.57 8.32 0.52
CA MET A 80 -30.50 9.70 0.02
C MET A 80 -29.68 9.78 -1.27
N GLY A 81 -28.69 8.90 -1.41
CA GLY A 81 -27.85 8.72 -2.59
C GLY A 81 -28.31 7.59 -3.50
N ARG A 82 -27.81 7.58 -4.75
CA ARG A 82 -28.06 6.47 -5.70
C ARG A 82 -27.27 5.21 -5.37
N ASP A 83 -26.18 5.37 -4.60
CA ASP A 83 -25.28 4.30 -4.25
C ASP A 83 -25.64 3.68 -2.88
N GLU A 84 -26.63 4.24 -2.18
CA GLU A 84 -27.11 3.83 -0.84
C GLU A 84 -28.32 2.88 -0.93
N ILE A 85 -28.50 2.02 0.08
CA ILE A 85 -29.67 1.14 0.16
C ILE A 85 -30.66 1.58 1.24
N SER A 86 -31.96 1.37 1.00
CA SER A 86 -33.00 1.56 2.02
C SER A 86 -33.29 0.24 2.72
N PHE A 87 -33.57 0.27 4.02
CA PHE A 87 -33.90 -0.91 4.82
C PHE A 87 -34.75 -0.53 6.03
N SER A 88 -35.45 -1.51 6.59
CA SER A 88 -36.25 -1.34 7.81
C SER A 88 -35.47 -1.74 9.06
N GLU A 89 -35.88 -1.26 10.22
CA GLU A 89 -35.37 -1.70 11.52
C GLU A 89 -35.54 -3.22 11.72
N GLY A 90 -34.52 -3.89 12.25
CA GLY A 90 -34.49 -5.33 12.49
C GLY A 90 -34.19 -6.18 11.25
N GLU A 91 -33.98 -5.56 10.09
CA GLU A 91 -33.60 -6.22 8.85
C GLU A 91 -32.16 -6.76 8.91
N GLN A 92 -31.94 -7.89 8.22
CA GLN A 92 -30.60 -8.49 8.13
C GLN A 92 -29.87 -8.02 6.88
N LEU A 93 -28.67 -7.49 7.08
CA LEU A 93 -27.77 -7.07 6.01
C LEU A 93 -26.52 -7.94 5.99
N GLU A 94 -26.10 -8.38 4.81
CA GLU A 94 -24.79 -8.97 4.59
C GLU A 94 -23.79 -7.84 4.34
N ILE A 95 -22.89 -7.58 5.29
CA ILE A 95 -21.81 -6.61 5.14
C ILE A 95 -20.56 -7.35 4.67
N TYR A 96 -19.98 -6.88 3.56
CA TYR A 96 -18.79 -7.48 2.96
C TYR A 96 -17.62 -6.50 2.86
N GLU A 97 -17.84 -5.20 3.00
CA GLU A 97 -16.77 -4.20 3.02
C GLU A 97 -16.93 -3.29 4.24
N LYS A 98 -16.06 -3.49 5.24
CA LYS A 98 -15.96 -2.69 6.45
C LYS A 98 -14.63 -1.96 6.43
N GLU A 99 -14.67 -0.68 6.05
CA GLU A 99 -13.52 0.24 6.15
C GLU A 99 -13.64 1.10 7.42
N ASP A 100 -12.57 1.82 7.77
CA ASP A 100 -12.59 2.88 8.81
C ASP A 100 -13.33 4.14 8.28
N SER A 101 -14.56 3.92 7.83
CA SER A 101 -15.47 4.93 7.28
C SER A 101 -16.85 4.81 7.95
N PHE A 102 -17.66 5.85 7.79
CA PHE A 102 -19.06 5.85 8.28
C PHE A 102 -20.04 5.12 7.34
N TRP A 103 -19.54 4.60 6.21
CA TRP A 103 -20.35 3.99 5.15
C TRP A 103 -19.71 2.68 4.69
N TRP A 104 -20.43 1.58 4.89
CA TRP A 104 -19.97 0.24 4.55
C TRP A 104 -20.70 -0.28 3.31
N LYS A 105 -20.10 -1.22 2.58
CA LYS A 105 -20.82 -1.92 1.51
C LYS A 105 -21.53 -3.15 2.05
N GLY A 106 -22.80 -3.23 1.73
CA GLY A 106 -23.66 -4.31 2.16
C GLY A 106 -24.80 -4.58 1.21
N ARG A 107 -25.45 -5.71 1.45
CA ARG A 107 -26.62 -6.18 0.73
C ARG A 107 -27.75 -6.51 1.67
N SER A 108 -28.95 -6.03 1.36
CA SER A 108 -30.16 -6.48 2.03
C SER A 108 -30.44 -7.96 1.74
N LEU A 109 -30.65 -8.76 2.78
CA LEU A 109 -31.12 -10.14 2.64
C LEU A 109 -32.63 -10.24 2.38
N VAL A 110 -33.36 -9.12 2.49
CA VAL A 110 -34.82 -9.05 2.28
C VAL A 110 -35.14 -8.55 0.88
N SER A 111 -34.66 -7.37 0.49
CA SER A 111 -34.90 -6.79 -0.83
C SER A 111 -33.91 -7.27 -1.89
N GLY A 112 -32.70 -7.67 -1.47
CA GLY A 112 -31.60 -8.00 -2.38
C GLY A 112 -30.82 -6.78 -2.88
N ASP A 113 -31.19 -5.58 -2.45
CA ASP A 113 -30.50 -4.34 -2.85
C ASP A 113 -29.09 -4.29 -2.28
N ASP A 114 -28.16 -3.74 -3.05
CA ASP A 114 -26.72 -3.74 -2.81
C ASP A 114 -26.20 -2.30 -2.90
N GLY A 115 -25.44 -1.86 -1.90
CA GLY A 115 -24.94 -0.50 -1.86
C GLY A 115 -24.39 -0.07 -0.50
N ASP A 116 -24.32 1.24 -0.30
CA ASP A 116 -23.80 1.90 0.88
C ASP A 116 -24.81 1.84 2.03
N VAL A 117 -24.29 1.42 3.19
CA VAL A 117 -25.01 1.27 4.45
C VAL A 117 -24.33 2.15 5.49
N PRO A 118 -25.06 3.06 6.16
CA PRO A 118 -24.49 3.84 7.25
C PRO A 118 -24.12 2.92 8.41
N SER A 119 -22.84 2.92 8.80
CA SER A 119 -22.29 1.97 9.78
C SER A 119 -22.92 2.10 11.17
N SER A 120 -23.45 3.29 11.50
CA SER A 120 -24.12 3.57 12.77
C SER A 120 -25.51 2.92 12.89
N CYS A 121 -26.09 2.47 11.77
CA CYS A 121 -27.44 1.91 11.73
C CYS A 121 -27.46 0.39 11.83
N VAL A 122 -26.30 -0.25 12.02
CA VAL A 122 -26.15 -1.70 12.03
C VAL A 122 -25.30 -2.17 13.21
N TYR A 123 -25.59 -3.36 13.71
CA TYR A 123 -24.78 -4.03 14.73
C TYR A 123 -24.66 -5.52 14.44
N SER A 124 -23.51 -6.08 14.83
CA SER A 124 -23.23 -7.51 14.74
C SER A 124 -23.72 -8.24 15.98
N MET A 125 -23.93 -9.56 15.85
CA MET A 125 -24.23 -10.41 17.00
C MET A 125 -23.16 -10.32 18.10
N LEU A 126 -21.89 -10.12 17.72
CA LEU A 126 -20.80 -9.96 18.68
C LEU A 126 -20.96 -8.69 19.52
N GLU A 127 -21.27 -7.55 18.88
CA GLU A 127 -21.50 -6.27 19.58
C GLU A 127 -22.71 -6.38 20.52
N SER A 128 -23.78 -7.07 20.12
CA SER A 128 -24.93 -7.33 21.00
C SER A 128 -24.55 -8.16 22.23
N LEU A 129 -23.75 -9.21 22.06
CA LEU A 129 -23.32 -10.07 23.17
C LEU A 129 -22.39 -9.33 24.13
N GLN A 130 -21.48 -8.50 23.61
CA GLN A 130 -20.59 -7.68 24.44
C GLN A 130 -21.38 -6.66 25.27
N LEU A 131 -22.41 -6.04 24.68
CA LEU A 131 -23.28 -5.12 25.42
C LEU A 131 -24.07 -5.87 26.51
N LEU A 132 -24.57 -7.07 26.21
CA LEU A 132 -25.27 -7.89 27.21
C LEU A 132 -24.34 -8.28 28.36
N GLU A 133 -23.12 -8.73 28.06
CA GLU A 133 -22.11 -9.04 29.07
C GLU A 133 -21.80 -7.83 29.95
N PHE A 134 -21.62 -6.64 29.33
CA PHE A 134 -21.42 -5.40 30.06
C PHE A 134 -22.59 -5.08 30.99
N MET A 135 -23.84 -5.12 30.50
CA MET A 135 -25.02 -4.83 31.32
C MET A 135 -25.15 -5.80 32.50
N LEU A 136 -24.88 -7.09 32.29
CA LEU A 136 -24.92 -8.10 33.36
C LEU A 136 -23.77 -7.95 34.37
N SER A 137 -22.63 -7.41 33.95
CA SER A 137 -21.48 -7.15 34.83
C SER A 137 -21.64 -5.93 35.74
N VAL A 138 -22.58 -5.03 35.44
CA VAL A 138 -22.83 -3.80 36.20
C VAL A 138 -23.82 -4.01 37.36
N GLU A 139 -24.51 -5.16 37.40
CA GLU A 139 -25.46 -5.52 38.46
C GLU A 139 -24.80 -6.19 39.69
N GLU A 140 -23.47 -6.20 39.79
CA GLU A 140 -22.67 -6.65 40.95
C GLU A 140 -22.06 -5.48 41.74
#